data_AF-A0A968Z2P4-F1
#
_entry.id   AF-A0A968Z2P4-F1
#
_cell.length_a   1.000
_cell.length_b   1.000
_cell.length_c   1.000
_cell.angle_alpha   90.00
_cell.angle_beta   90.00
_cell.angle_gamma   90.00
#
_symmetry.space_group_name_H-M   'P 1'
#
loop_
_entity.id
_entity.type
_entity.pdbx_description
1 polymer ?
#
loop_
_entity_poly.entity_id
_entity_poly.type
_entity_poly.pdbx_seq_one_letter_code
_entity_poly.pdbx_strand_id
1 'polypeptide(L)' 'MLCCTSFQGANLTKAKFSGACLGNSNFRNAIGFRR' A
#
# COMPACT_ATOMS: atom_id res chain seq x y z
N MET A 1 9.99 5.97 -5.26
CA MET A 1 9.45 4.91 -6.13
C MET A 1 9.09 3.72 -5.25
N LEU A 2 7.80 3.34 -5.18
CA LEU A 2 7.30 2.20 -4.38
C LEU A 2 6.70 1.10 -5.28
N CYS A 3 7.18 1.01 -6.52
CA CYS A 3 6.75 -0.03 -7.43
C CYS A 3 7.29 -1.37 -6.90
N CYS A 4 6.42 -2.36 -6.69
CA CYS A 4 6.77 -3.69 -6.16
C CYS A 4 7.14 -3.72 -4.66
N THR A 5 6.39 -3.03 -3.80
CA THR A 5 6.58 -3.11 -2.33
C THR A 5 5.50 -3.97 -1.68
N SER A 6 5.87 -4.78 -0.67
CA SER A 6 4.91 -5.53 0.13
C SER A 6 4.48 -4.74 1.36
N PHE A 7 3.17 -4.55 1.50
CA PHE A 7 2.48 -3.98 2.67
C PHE A 7 1.56 -5.01 3.33
N GLN A 8 1.87 -6.29 3.18
CA GLN A 8 1.02 -7.35 3.69
C GLN A 8 0.85 -7.23 5.21
N GLY A 9 -0.40 -7.14 5.68
CA GLY A 9 -0.70 -6.98 7.11
C GLY A 9 -0.39 -5.60 7.70
N ALA A 10 0.06 -4.64 6.90
CA ALA A 10 0.42 -3.31 7.41
C ALA A 10 -0.82 -2.47 7.77
N ASN A 11 -0.72 -1.66 8.82
CA ASN A 11 -1.71 -0.62 9.12
C ASN A 11 -1.37 0.68 8.37
N LEU A 12 -2.18 1.01 7.36
CA LEU A 12 -2.00 2.13 6.44
C LEU A 12 -3.01 3.26 6.67
N THR A 13 -3.74 3.28 7.79
CA THR A 13 -4.81 4.27 8.09
C THR A 13 -4.39 5.75 8.03
N LYS A 14 -3.10 6.07 8.13
CA LYS A 14 -2.55 7.44 7.98
C LYS A 14 -1.51 7.54 6.86
N ALA A 15 -1.38 6.52 6.02
CA ALA A 15 -0.39 6.51 4.95
C ALA A 15 -0.84 7.41 3.78
N LYS A 16 0.08 8.23 3.26
CA LYS A 16 -0.16 9.09 2.09
C LYS A 16 0.54 8.47 0.87
N PHE A 17 -0.24 8.08 -0.13
CA PHE A 17 0.26 7.46 -1.36
C PHE A 17 0.06 8.35 -2.61
N SER A 18 -0.25 9.64 -2.44
CA SER A 18 -0.44 10.56 -3.57
C SER A 18 0.83 10.61 -4.43
N GLY A 19 0.69 10.33 -5.74
CA GLY A 19 1.80 10.28 -6.69
C GLY A 19 2.67 9.02 -6.62
N ALA A 20 2.35 8.03 -5.77
CA ALA A 20 3.10 6.78 -5.71
C ALA A 20 2.65 5.79 -6.79
N CYS A 21 3.59 5.23 -7.55
CA CYS A 21 3.34 4.08 -8.40
C CYS A 21 3.20 2.81 -7.55
N LEU A 22 1.97 2.34 -7.34
CA LEU A 22 1.64 1.16 -6.52
C LEU A 22 1.20 -0.06 -7.32
N GLY A 23 1.32 -0.02 -8.67
CA GLY A 23 0.70 -0.99 -9.58
C GLY A 23 1.04 -2.47 -9.30
N ASN A 24 2.23 -2.75 -8.76
CA ASN A 24 2.69 -4.11 -8.45
C ASN A 24 2.90 -4.35 -6.94
N SER A 25 2.33 -3.51 -6.08
CA SER A 25 2.51 -3.61 -4.63
C SER A 25 1.50 -4.56 -3.99
N ASN A 26 1.94 -5.32 -2.98
CA ASN A 26 1.09 -6.30 -2.30
C ASN A 26 0.42 -5.67 -1.07
N PHE A 27 -0.91 -5.51 -1.12
CA PHE A 27 -1.71 -4.97 -0.02
C PHE A 27 -2.58 -6.02 0.69
N ARG A 28 -2.29 -7.32 0.54
CA ARG A 28 -3.08 -8.37 1.21
C ARG A 28 -3.12 -8.13 2.71
N ASN A 29 -4.29 -8.23 3.32
CA ASN A 29 -4.50 -8.03 4.76
C ASN A 29 -4.06 -6.65 5.29
N ALA A 30 -3.77 -5.67 4.42
CA ALA A 30 -3.47 -4.32 4.87
C ALA A 30 -4.73 -3.65 5.43
N ILE A 31 -4.59 -2.97 6.57
CA ILE A 31 -5.67 -2.27 7.25
C ILE A 31 -5.64 -0.80 6.82
N GLY A 32 -6.79 -0.20 6.50
CA GLY A 32 -6.85 1.20 6.07
C GLY A 32 -6.46 1.43 4.61
N PHE A 33 -6.16 0.37 3.85
CA PHE A 33 -6.07 0.41 2.40
C PHE A 33 -7.30 -0.29 1.82
N ARG A 34 -8.25 0.49 1.32
CA ARG A 34 -9.41 -0.04 0.58
C ARG A 34 -9.12 0.12 -0.90
N ARG A 35 -9.34 -0.95 -1.68
CA ARG A 35 -9.29 -0.88 -3.14
C ARG A 35 -10.33 0.10 -3.68
#